data_AF-A0A318KEV6-F1
#
_entry.id   AF-A0A318KEV6-F1
#
_cell.length_a   1.000
_cell.length_b   1.000
_cell.length_c   1.000
_cell.angle_alpha   90.00
_cell.angle_beta   90.00
_cell.angle_gamma   90.00
#
_symmetry.space_group_name_H-M   'P 1'
#
loop_
_entity.id
_entity.type
_entity.pdbx_description
1 polymer ?
#
loop_
_entity_poly.entity_id
_entity_poly.type
_entity_poly.pdbx_seq_one_letter_code
_entity_poly.pdbx_strand_id
1 'polypeptide(L)'
;MPDLATPTQVAYPWQATARTVFAVLVALASLIPVVAVAGGIDTVPAVAQLIAVCGAVTRILALPAVEDFLSRFLPFLAAGH
;
A
#
# COMPACT_ATOMS: atom_id res chain seq x y z
N MET A 1 -12.12 -35.55 2.29
CA MET A 1 -12.54 -34.19 1.90
C MET A 1 -11.25 -33.40 1.79
N PRO A 2 -10.90 -32.76 0.66
CA PRO A 2 -9.67 -31.98 0.59
C PRO A 2 -9.73 -30.92 1.70
N ASP A 3 -8.69 -30.85 2.53
CA ASP A 3 -8.52 -29.77 3.49
C ASP A 3 -8.50 -28.48 2.70
N LEU A 4 -9.61 -27.73 2.75
CA LEU A 4 -9.74 -26.45 2.08
C LEU A 4 -8.80 -25.50 2.82
N ALA A 5 -7.54 -25.47 2.39
CA ALA A 5 -6.50 -24.60 2.92
C ALA A 5 -7.10 -23.22 3.15
N THR A 6 -7.15 -22.79 4.42
CA THR A 6 -7.76 -21.54 4.84
C THR A 6 -7.32 -20.44 3.87
N PRO A 7 -8.26 -19.77 3.17
CA PRO A 7 -7.89 -18.78 2.17
C PRO A 7 -6.98 -17.74 2.81
N THR A 8 -5.86 -17.41 2.16
CA THR A 8 -4.88 -16.45 2.69
C THR A 8 -5.48 -15.08 3.01
N GLN A 9 -6.62 -14.74 2.40
CA GLN A 9 -7.38 -13.54 2.72
C GLN A 9 -8.07 -13.59 4.09
N VAL A 10 -8.47 -14.78 4.55
CA VAL A 10 -9.02 -15.01 5.91
C VAL A 10 -7.89 -15.02 6.95
N ALA A 11 -6.69 -15.45 6.54
CA ALA A 11 -5.51 -15.43 7.39
C ALA A 11 -4.86 -14.03 7.52
N TYR A 12 -5.07 -13.14 6.54
CA TYR A 12 -4.41 -11.82 6.46
C TYR A 12 -5.36 -10.74 5.91
N PRO A 13 -6.33 -10.27 6.71
CA PRO A 13 -7.38 -9.34 6.24
C PRO A 13 -6.83 -7.97 5.80
N TRP A 14 -5.64 -7.58 6.26
CA TRP A 14 -4.98 -6.33 5.88
C TRP A 14 -4.59 -6.22 4.40
N GLN A 15 -4.62 -7.31 3.64
CA GLN A 15 -4.34 -7.29 2.19
C GLN A 15 -5.28 -6.34 1.42
N ALA A 16 -6.52 -6.19 1.88
CA ALA A 16 -7.46 -5.21 1.31
C ALA A 16 -7.01 -3.77 1.57
N THR A 17 -6.57 -3.48 2.80
CA THR A 17 -6.04 -2.16 3.20
C THR A 17 -4.75 -1.85 2.46
N ALA A 18 -3.81 -2.78 2.38
CA ALA A 18 -2.57 -2.60 1.64
C ALA A 18 -2.82 -2.37 0.15
N ARG A 19 -3.75 -3.10 -0.47
CA ARG A 19 -4.15 -2.86 -1.86
C ARG A 19 -4.75 -1.47 -2.06
N THR A 20 -5.57 -1.00 -1.11
CA THR A 20 -6.20 0.32 -1.18
C THR A 20 -5.17 1.43 -1.03
N VAL A 21 -4.26 1.32 -0.05
CA VAL A 21 -3.14 2.26 0.13
C VAL A 21 -2.25 2.28 -1.10
N PHE A 22 -1.89 1.12 -1.65
CA PHE A 22 -1.11 1.02 -2.88
C PHE A 22 -1.83 1.72 -4.05
N ALA A 23 -3.12 1.48 -4.23
CA ALA A 23 -3.91 2.13 -5.28
C ALA A 23 -3.93 3.66 -5.13
N VAL A 24 -4.10 4.18 -3.90
CA VAL A 24 -4.05 5.62 -3.62
C VAL A 24 -2.67 6.19 -3.92
N LEU A 25 -1.59 5.50 -3.53
CA LEU A 25 -0.23 5.94 -3.85
C LEU A 25 0.00 5.99 -5.35
N VAL A 26 -0.44 4.99 -6.10
CA VAL A 26 -0.34 4.96 -7.58
C VAL A 26 -1.19 6.07 -8.21
N ALA A 27 -2.36 6.39 -7.66
CA ALA A 27 -3.15 7.51 -8.15
C ALA A 27 -2.43 8.86 -7.90
N LEU A 28 -1.88 9.07 -6.69
CA LEU A 28 -1.08 10.26 -6.38
C LEU A 28 0.20 10.33 -7.22
N ALA A 29 0.82 9.19 -7.49
CA ALA A 29 1.98 9.05 -8.36
C ALA A 29 1.72 9.56 -9.78
N SER A 30 0.54 9.28 -10.32
CA SER A 30 0.16 9.72 -11.66
C SER A 30 0.00 11.24 -11.80
N LEU A 31 -0.12 11.99 -10.69
CA LEU A 31 -0.19 13.46 -10.69
C LEU A 31 1.21 14.11 -10.79
N ILE A 32 2.28 13.38 -10.46
CA ILE A 32 3.66 13.89 -10.46
C ILE A 32 4.08 14.48 -11.82
N PRO A 33 3.81 13.85 -12.98
CA PRO A 33 4.17 14.41 -14.29
C PRO A 33 3.52 15.77 -14.55
N VAL A 34 2.26 15.96 -14.13
CA VAL A 34 1.53 17.23 -14.33
C VAL A 34 2.19 18.35 -13.55
N VAL A 35 2.58 18.09 -12.30
CA VAL A 35 3.31 19.05 -11.46
C VAL A 35 4.72 19.31 -11.99
N ALA A 36 5.41 18.27 -12.46
CA ALA A 36 6.76 18.38 -13.00
C ALA A 36 6.80 19.22 -14.28
N VAL A 37 5.87 18.99 -15.22
CA VAL A 37 5.74 19.80 -16.45
C VAL A 37 5.41 21.25 -16.12
N ALA A 38 4.49 21.49 -15.18
CA ALA A 38 4.14 22.85 -14.76
C ALA A 38 5.29 23.59 -14.08
N GLY A 39 6.17 22.88 -13.37
CA GLY A 39 7.32 23.45 -12.65
C GLY A 39 8.64 23.45 -13.41
N GLY A 40 8.70 22.91 -14.64
CA GLY A 40 9.94 22.76 -15.40
C GLY A 40 10.94 21.76 -14.77
N ILE A 41 10.44 20.75 -14.06
CA ILE A 41 11.24 19.77 -13.32
C ILE A 41 11.59 18.60 -14.23
N ASP A 42 12.85 18.15 -14.16
CA ASP A 42 13.31 16.96 -14.87
C ASP A 42 12.56 15.70 -14.36
N THR A 43 11.97 14.95 -15.29
CA THR A 43 11.01 13.87 -14.97
C THR A 43 11.71 12.57 -14.56
N VAL A 44 12.96 12.36 -14.96
CA VAL A 44 13.75 11.17 -14.63
C VAL A 44 13.96 11.02 -13.11
N PRO A 45 14.49 12.02 -12.37
CA PRO A 45 14.61 11.92 -10.92
C PRO A 45 13.26 11.81 -10.21
N ALA A 46 12.21 12.44 -10.75
CA ALA A 46 10.86 12.37 -10.19
C ALA A 46 10.27 10.94 -10.25
N VAL A 47 10.46 10.22 -11.35
CA VAL A 47 10.04 8.81 -11.48
C VAL A 47 10.82 7.90 -10.53
N ALA A 48 12.14 8.11 -10.40
CA ALA A 48 12.96 7.34 -9.46
C ALA A 48 12.52 7.55 -8.00
N GLN A 49 12.27 8.81 -7.61
CA GLN A 49 11.75 9.16 -6.29
C GLN A 49 10.40 8.50 -6.03
N LEU A 50 9.52 8.52 -7.03
CA LEU A 50 8.21 7.89 -6.93
C LEU A 50 8.30 6.38 -6.65
N ILE A 51 9.11 5.67 -7.43
CA ILE A 51 9.31 4.22 -7.25
C ILE A 51 9.90 3.93 -5.88
N ALA A 52 10.87 4.75 -5.43
CA ALA A 52 11.47 4.62 -4.10
C ALA A 52 10.43 4.79 -2.98
N VAL A 53 9.54 5.80 -3.08
CA VAL A 53 8.45 6.03 -2.11
C VAL A 53 7.46 4.87 -2.12
N CYS A 54 7.02 4.41 -3.30
CA CYS A 54 6.13 3.25 -3.40
C CYS A 54 6.75 1.99 -2.76
N GLY A 55 8.02 1.73 -3.02
CA GLY A 55 8.75 0.62 -2.40
C GLY A 55 8.86 0.76 -0.88
N ALA A 56 9.17 1.97 -0.39
CA ALA A 56 9.26 2.26 1.04
C ALA A 56 7.92 2.04 1.74
N VAL A 57 6.81 2.55 1.19
CA VAL A 57 5.48 2.34 1.79
C VAL A 57 5.07 0.87 1.73
N THR A 58 5.32 0.17 0.61
CA THR A 58 5.04 -1.27 0.51
C THR A 58 5.82 -2.05 1.58
N ARG A 59 7.07 -1.65 1.84
CA ARG A 59 7.88 -2.26 2.90
C ARG A 59 7.34 -1.96 4.29
N ILE A 60 6.89 -0.75 4.56
CA ILE A 60 6.24 -0.39 5.84
C ILE A 60 4.98 -1.24 6.03
N LEU A 61 4.12 -1.33 5.02
CA LEU A 61 2.89 -2.14 5.07
C LEU A 61 3.16 -3.63 5.26
N ALA A 62 4.32 -4.13 4.80
CA ALA A 62 4.72 -5.52 5.00
C ALA A 62 5.28 -5.80 6.41
N LEU A 63 5.44 -4.78 7.27
CA LEU A 63 5.92 -4.99 8.64
C LEU A 63 4.78 -5.53 9.52
N PRO A 64 5.03 -6.59 10.33
CA PRO A 64 4.02 -7.12 11.26
C PRO A 64 3.58 -6.09 12.31
N ALA A 65 4.43 -5.11 12.65
CA ALA A 65 4.07 -4.03 13.56
C ALA A 65 2.92 -3.15 13.04
N VAL A 66 2.72 -3.05 11.72
CA VAL A 66 1.58 -2.33 11.14
C VAL A 66 0.29 -3.09 11.39
N GLU A 67 0.32 -4.41 11.33
CA GLU A 67 -0.84 -5.26 11.65
C GLU A 67 -1.24 -5.11 13.12
N ASP A 68 -0.27 -5.14 14.04
CA ASP A 68 -0.52 -4.95 15.46
C ASP A 68 -1.14 -3.57 15.75
N PHE A 69 -0.65 -2.53 15.07
CA PHE A 69 -1.18 -1.17 15.20
C PHE A 69 -2.62 -1.08 14.66
N LEU A 70 -2.88 -1.61 13.47
CA LEU A 70 -4.21 -1.59 12.85
C LEU A 70 -5.22 -2.37 13.69
N SER A 71 -4.84 -3.56 14.18
CA SER A 71 -5.67 -4.39 15.05
C SER A 71 -6.02 -3.69 16.37
N ARG A 72 -5.10 -2.87 16.90
CA ARG A 72 -5.29 -2.15 18.17
C ARG A 72 -6.13 -0.89 18.04
N PHE A 73 -5.98 -0.12 16.96
CA PHE A 73 -6.59 1.21 16.84
C PHE A 73 -7.72 1.31 15.82
N LEU A 74 -7.72 0.45 14.80
CA LEU A 74 -8.70 0.45 13.71
C LEU A 74 -9.20 -0.99 13.44
N PRO A 75 -9.78 -1.68 14.45
CA PRO A 75 -10.18 -3.09 14.31
C PRO A 75 -11.24 -3.29 13.22
N PHE A 76 -11.99 -2.25 12.83
CA PHE A 76 -12.93 -2.31 11.71
C PHE A 76 -12.26 -2.39 10.32
N LEU A 77 -10.95 -2.13 10.21
CA LEU A 77 -10.14 -2.38 9.01
C LEU A 77 -9.53 -3.79 9.00
N ALA A 78 -9.41 -4.43 10.17
CA ALA A 78 -9.06 -5.83 10.30
C ALA A 78 -10.34 -6.64 10.05
N ALA A 79 -10.68 -6.87 8.79
CA ALA A 79 -11.83 -7.67 8.38
C ALA A 79 -11.66 -9.17 8.75
N GLY A 80 -11.68 -9.47 10.04
CA GLY A 80 -11.67 -10.81 10.61
C GLY A 80 -12.48 -10.81 11.91
N HIS A 81 -13.80 -10.85 11.77
CA HIS A 81 -14.72 -11.31 12.81
C HIS A 81 -15.04 -12.77 12.55
#